data_AF-A0A1V6CK85-F1
#
_entry.id   AF-A0A1V6CK85-F1
#
_cell.length_a   1.000
_cell.length_b   1.000
_cell.length_c   1.000
_cell.angle_alpha   90.00
_cell.angle_beta   90.00
_cell.angle_gamma   90.00
#
_symmetry.space_group_name_H-M   'P 1'
#
loop_
_entity.id
_entity.type
_entity.pdbx_description
1 polymer ?
#
loop_
_entity_poly.entity_id
_entity_poly.type
_entity_poly.pdbx_seq_one_letter_code
_entity_poly.pdbx_strand_id
1 'polypeptide(L)' 'MTKEKLLMITRELLKTDNRLDFLLKLEQEEFEMLVASIRNRLQQTEKNQ' A
#
# COMPACT_ATOMS: atom_id res chain seq x y z
N MET A 1 9.62 -4.00 9.31
CA MET A 1 9.60 -3.48 7.92
C MET A 1 9.84 -1.97 7.98
N THR A 2 10.42 -1.32 6.96
CA THR A 2 10.60 0.14 6.96
C THR A 2 9.50 0.83 6.14
N LYS A 3 9.27 2.13 6.36
CA LYS A 3 8.29 2.92 5.60
C LYS A 3 8.62 2.96 4.12
N GLU A 4 9.89 3.01 3.74
CA GLU A 4 10.32 3.01 2.33
C GLU A 4 9.95 1.69 1.65
N LYS A 5 10.11 0.56 2.35
CA LYS A 5 9.72 -0.75 1.83
C LYS A 5 8.20 -0.89 1.70
N LEU A 6 7.43 -0.35 2.66
CA LEU A 6 5.97 -0.26 2.56
C LEU A 6 5.56 0.56 1.33
N LEU A 7 6.18 1.73 1.13
CA LEU A 7 5.88 2.62 0.00
C LEU A 7 6.13 1.96 -1.34
N MET A 8 7.24 1.22 -1.46
CA MET A 8 7.53 0.41 -2.64
C MET A 8 6.43 -0.63 -2.89
N ILE A 9 6.04 -1.39 -1.85
CA ILE A 9 4.95 -2.37 -1.96
C ILE A 9 3.62 -1.69 -2.35
N THR A 10 3.30 -0.53 -1.78
CA THR A 10 2.09 0.21 -2.13
C THR A 10 2.06 0.63 -3.60
N ARG A 11 3.18 1.12 -4.14
CA ARG A 11 3.30 1.48 -5.57
C ARG A 11 3.09 0.28 -6.48
N GLU A 12 3.72 -0.85 -6.15
CA GLU A 12 3.57 -2.11 -6.90
C GLU A 12 2.12 -2.61 -6.86
N LEU A 13 1.48 -2.59 -5.68
CA LEU A 13 0.08 -3.00 -5.51
C LEU A 13 -0.88 -2.13 -6.32
N LEU A 14 -0.67 -0.81 -6.30
CA LEU A 14 -1.54 0.15 -6.98
C LEU A 14 -1.21 0.31 -8.47
N LYS A 15 -0.11 -0.28 -8.96
CA LYS A 15 0.40 -0.14 -10.34
C LYS A 15 0.39 1.32 -10.81
N THR A 16 0.97 2.20 -10.01
CA THR A 16 0.93 3.65 -10.25
C THR A 16 2.31 4.28 -10.21
N ASP A 17 2.55 5.18 -11.16
CA ASP A 17 3.73 6.05 -11.18
C ASP A 17 3.56 7.31 -10.33
N ASN A 18 2.38 7.48 -9.69
CA ASN A 18 2.12 8.61 -8.83
C ASN A 18 3.09 8.65 -7.66
N ARG A 19 3.51 9.86 -7.30
CA ARG A 19 4.30 10.09 -6.10
C ARG A 19 3.43 9.86 -4.86
N LEU A 20 3.76 8.79 -4.12
CA LEU A 20 3.10 8.44 -2.87
C LEU A 20 3.84 8.95 -1.63
N ASP A 21 4.83 9.82 -1.80
CA ASP A 21 5.73 10.25 -0.72
C ASP A 21 4.99 10.96 0.44
N PHE A 22 3.76 11.43 0.20
CA PHE A 22 2.87 11.94 1.23
C PHE A 22 2.48 10.89 2.29
N LEU A 23 2.51 9.60 1.97
CA LEU A 23 2.23 8.50 2.89
C LEU A 23 3.34 8.34 3.95
N LEU A 24 4.54 8.86 3.72
CA LEU A 24 5.62 8.86 4.71
C LEU A 24 5.29 9.67 5.97
N LYS A 25 4.32 10.59 5.85
CA LYS A 25 3.79 11.40 6.97
C LYS A 25 2.92 10.61 7.94
N LEU A 26 2.38 9.46 7.53
CA LEU A 26 1.61 8.59 8.42
C LEU A 26 2.51 7.98 9.47
N GLU A 27 1.99 7.68 10.65
CA GLU A 27 2.72 6.84 11.59
C GLU A 27 2.95 5.45 11.01
N GLN A 28 3.99 4.75 11.47
CA GLN A 28 4.35 3.45 10.89
C GLN A 28 3.19 2.44 10.97
N GLU A 29 2.50 2.39 12.10
CA GLU A 29 1.35 1.50 12.31
C GLU A 29 0.19 1.82 11.36
N GLU A 30 -0.14 3.09 11.19
CA GLU A 30 -1.19 3.54 10.25
C GLU A 30 -0.85 3.15 8.81
N PHE A 31 0.43 3.26 8.45
CA PHE A 31 0.87 2.91 7.11
C PHE A 31 0.84 1.41 6.85
N GLU A 32 1.24 0.59 7.82
CA GLU A 32 1.13 -0.86 7.76
C GLU A 32 -0.34 -1.29 7.61
N MET A 33 -1.25 -0.65 8.35
CA MET A 33 -2.69 -0.89 8.26
C MET A 33 -3.23 -0.54 6.87
N LEU A 34 -2.86 0.60 6.30
CA LEU A 34 -3.24 1.00 4.94
C LEU A 34 -2.83 -0.05 3.90
N VAL A 35 -1.58 -0.53 3.96
CA VAL A 35 -1.08 -1.53 3.01
C VAL A 35 -1.82 -2.86 3.16
N ALA A 36 -2.10 -3.30 4.38
CA ALA A 36 -2.89 -4.50 4.64
C ALA A 36 -4.31 -4.39 4.05
N SER A 37 -4.97 -3.24 4.25
CA SER A 37 -6.31 -2.97 3.70
C SER A 37 -6.32 -2.96 2.17
N ILE A 38 -5.35 -2.31 1.53
CA ILE A 38 -5.22 -2.28 0.06
C ILE A 38 -5.02 -3.71 -0.48
N ARG A 39 -4.10 -4.48 0.11
CA ARG A 39 -3.83 -5.86 -0.32
C ARG A 39 -5.07 -6.74 -0.22
N ASN A 40 -5.79 -6.67 0.89
CA ASN A 40 -7.03 -7.43 1.08
C ASN A 40 -8.08 -7.07 0.01
N ARG A 41 -8.23 -5.78 -0.33
CA ARG A 41 -9.17 -5.33 -1.36
C ARG A 41 -8.82 -5.83 -2.75
N LEU A 42 -7.54 -5.81 -3.12
CA LEU A 42 -7.07 -6.33 -4.41
C LEU A 42 -7.32 -7.83 -4.53
N GLN A 43 -6.99 -8.60 -3.49
CA GLN A 43 -7.26 -10.05 -3.46
C GLN A 43 -8.74 -10.38 -3.59
N GLN A 44 -9.63 -9.56 -3.03
CA GLN A 44 -11.08 -9.73 -3.20
C GLN A 44 -11.55 -9.41 -4.61
N THR A 45 -10.89 -8.47 -5.28
CA THR A 45 -11.24 -8.07 -6.65
C THR A 45 -10.79 -9.13 -7.66
N GLU A 46 -9.61 -9.71 -7.47
CA GLU A 46 -9.09 -10.81 -8.30
C GLU A 46 -9.90 -12.11 -8.18
N LYS A 47 -10.51 -12.39 -7.01
CA LYS A 47 -11.36 -13.57 -6.80
C LYS A 47 -12.75 -13.48 -7.45
N ASN A 48 -13.15 -12.29 -7.87
CA ASN A 48 -14.46 -12.02 -8.47
C ASN A 48 -14.39 -11.84 -10.00
N GLN A 49 -13.24 -12.12 -10.62
CA GLN A 49 -13.03 -12.20 -12.07
C GLN A 49 -12.88 -13.66 -12.51
#